data_AF-A0A355SDS5-F1
#
_entry.id   AF-A0A355SDS5-F1
#
_cell.length_a   1.000
_cell.length_b   1.000
_cell.length_c   1.000
_cell.angle_alpha   90.00
_cell.angle_beta   90.00
_cell.angle_gamma   90.00
#
_symmetry.space_group_name_H-M   'P 1'
#
loop_
_entity.id
_entity.type
_entity.pdbx_description
1 polymer ?
#
loop_
_entity_poly.entity_id
_entity_poly.type
_entity_poly.pdbx_seq_one_letter_code
_entity_poly.pdbx_strand_id
1 'polypeptide(L)' 'EVYTTEPGVQFYTGNYLNGKDIGKGGKAYEKRSALCLETQFYPDSPNHENFPSPVLRAGQKYRQTTIYKFSVR' A
#
# COMPACT_ATOMS: atom_id res chain seq x y z
N GLU A 1 -8.83 -9.07 6.44
CA GLU A 1 -8.95 -7.73 7.05
C GLU A 1 -7.58 -7.06 7.04
N VAL A 2 -7.52 -5.73 6.89
CA VAL A 2 -6.28 -4.95 6.99
C VAL A 2 -6.48 -3.84 8.00
N TYR A 3 -5.61 -3.77 9.00
CA TYR A 3 -5.60 -2.71 10.02
C TYR A 3 -4.31 -1.92 9.89
N THR A 4 -4.37 -0.60 10.09
CA THR A 4 -3.16 0.23 10.03
C THR A 4 -3.25 1.45 10.93
N THR A 5 -2.09 2.00 11.28
CA THR A 5 -1.96 3.33 11.90
C THR A 5 -1.79 4.45 10.88
N GLU A 6 -1.58 4.12 9.60
CA GLU A 6 -1.42 5.11 8.54
C GLU A 6 -2.77 5.78 8.19
N PRO A 7 -2.76 7.06 7.77
CA PRO A 7 -3.99 7.82 7.55
C PRO A 7 -4.70 7.46 6.22
N GLY A 8 -4.04 6.72 5.33
CA GLY A 8 -4.56 6.35 4.02
C GLY A 8 -4.15 4.96 3.55
N VAL A 9 -4.81 4.49 2.50
CA VAL A 9 -4.45 3.28 1.76
C VAL A 9 -4.54 3.55 0.26
N GLN A 10 -3.46 3.29 -0.48
CA GLN A 10 -3.50 3.22 -1.93
C GLN A 10 -4.04 1.84 -2.33
N PHE A 11 -5.16 1.84 -3.07
CA PHE A 11 -5.69 0.64 -3.68
C PHE A 11 -5.29 0.58 -5.14
N TYR A 12 -4.42 -0.36 -5.49
CA TYR A 12 -4.00 -0.60 -6.86
C TYR A 12 -4.46 -1.98 -7.31
N THR A 13 -5.15 -2.03 -8.43
CA THR A 13 -5.80 -3.24 -8.96
C THR A 13 -4.95 -3.96 -10.01
N GLY A 14 -3.62 -3.82 -9.99
CA GLY A 14 -2.75 -4.55 -10.94
C GLY A 14 -2.96 -4.14 -12.41
N ASN A 15 -3.27 -2.87 -12.69
CA ASN A 15 -3.70 -2.42 -14.02
C ASN A 15 -2.62 -2.54 -15.11
N TYR A 16 -1.34 -2.48 -14.75
CA TYR A 16 -0.20 -2.52 -15.67
C TYR A 16 0.44 -3.90 -15.83
N LEU A 17 -0.02 -4.90 -15.07
CA LEU A 17 0.33 -6.29 -15.34
C LEU A 17 -0.18 -6.68 -16.74
N ASN A 18 0.61 -7.44 -17.49
CA ASN A 18 0.37 -7.69 -18.91
C ASN A 18 0.72 -9.13 -19.36
N GLY A 19 0.90 -10.05 -18.43
CA GLY A 19 1.15 -11.46 -18.72
C GLY A 19 2.57 -11.81 -19.16
N LYS A 20 3.48 -10.82 -19.34
CA LYS A 20 4.86 -11.09 -19.75
C LYS A 20 5.69 -11.76 -18.66
N ASP A 21 5.41 -11.44 -17.40
CA ASP A 21 6.11 -12.00 -16.26
C ASP A 21 5.50 -13.35 -15.87
N ILE A 22 6.30 -14.41 -15.96
CA ILE A 22 5.91 -15.75 -15.50
C ILE A 22 6.24 -15.88 -14.01
N GLY A 23 5.19 -15.96 -13.22
CA GLY A 23 5.23 -16.04 -11.77
C GLY A 23 5.39 -17.43 -11.19
N LYS A 24 5.23 -17.49 -9.86
CA LYS A 24 5.26 -18.76 -9.11
C LYS A 24 4.21 -19.74 -9.64
N GLY A 25 4.58 -21.02 -9.73
CA GLY A 25 3.71 -22.06 -10.29
C GLY A 25 3.49 -21.94 -11.80
N GLY A 26 4.37 -21.22 -12.52
CA GLY A 26 4.29 -21.05 -13.97
C GLY A 26 3.12 -20.18 -14.44
N LYS A 27 2.57 -19.34 -13.55
CA LYS A 27 1.40 -18.50 -13.84
C LYS A 27 1.84 -17.12 -14.34
N ALA A 28 1.40 -16.73 -15.52
CA ALA A 28 1.55 -15.37 -16.01
C ALA A 28 0.79 -14.38 -15.09
N TYR A 29 1.41 -13.24 -14.80
CA TYR A 29 0.76 -12.16 -14.06
C TYR A 29 -0.02 -11.26 -15.02
N GLU A 30 -1.30 -11.60 -15.20
CA GLU A 30 -2.21 -10.90 -16.11
C GLU A 30 -2.74 -9.58 -15.52
N LYS A 31 -3.26 -8.72 -16.39
CA LYS A 31 -3.95 -7.49 -15.99
C LYS A 31 -5.03 -7.80 -14.96
N ARG A 32 -4.96 -7.14 -13.79
CA ARG A 32 -5.89 -7.32 -12.65
C ARG A 32 -5.88 -8.72 -12.00
N SER A 33 -4.80 -9.50 -12.18
CA SER A 33 -4.66 -10.79 -11.50
C SER A 33 -4.29 -10.68 -10.01
N ALA A 34 -4.03 -9.46 -9.53
CA ALA A 34 -3.65 -9.17 -8.15
C ALA A 34 -4.10 -7.77 -7.75
N LEU A 35 -3.99 -7.48 -6.45
CA LEU A 35 -4.23 -6.15 -5.89
C LEU A 35 -3.15 -5.78 -4.87
N CYS A 36 -3.02 -4.49 -4.61
CA CYS A 36 -2.20 -3.91 -3.55
C CYS A 36 -3.07 -3.08 -2.61
N LEU A 37 -2.78 -3.16 -1.31
CA LEU A 37 -3.35 -2.31 -0.25
C LEU A 37 -2.18 -1.66 0.47
N GLU A 38 -1.68 -0.55 -0.06
CA GLU A 38 -0.47 0.10 0.43
C GLU A 38 -0.86 1.15 1.46
N THR A 39 -0.66 0.86 2.74
CA THR A 39 -1.00 1.76 3.85
C THR A 39 0.06 2.85 3.97
N GLN A 40 -0.35 4.12 3.92
CA GLN A 40 0.57 5.26 3.81
C GLN A 40 -0.08 6.61 4.16
N PHE A 41 0.76 7.65 4.22
CA PHE A 41 0.35 9.04 4.06
C PHE A 41 -0.25 9.29 2.68
N TYR A 42 -0.96 10.40 2.53
CA TYR A 42 -1.55 10.73 1.23
C TYR A 42 -0.45 11.01 0.20
N PRO A 43 -0.67 10.61 -1.07
CA PRO A 43 0.21 11.03 -2.15
C PRO A 43 0.34 12.56 -2.15
N ASP A 44 1.56 13.03 -2.39
CA ASP A 44 1.90 14.45 -2.43
C ASP A 44 1.74 15.23 -1.10
N SER A 45 1.56 14.53 0.03
CA SER A 45 1.49 15.13 1.37
C SER A 45 2.54 16.22 1.69
N PRO A 46 3.81 16.15 1.25
CA PRO A 46 4.78 17.24 1.50
C PRO A 46 4.38 18.59 0.89
N ASN A 47 3.56 18.62 -0.16
CA ASN A 47 3.16 19.83 -0.89
C ASN A 47 1.75 20.33 -0.51
N HIS A 48 1.05 19.62 0.38
CA HIS A 48 -0.32 19.92 0.78
C HIS A 48 -0.41 20.13 2.30
N GLU A 49 -0.40 21.39 2.75
CA GLU A 49 -0.37 21.75 4.17
C GLU A 49 -1.55 21.21 5.00
N ASN A 50 -2.68 20.94 4.36
CA ASN A 50 -3.88 20.40 4.98
C ASN A 50 -3.89 18.86 5.09
N PHE A 51 -2.88 18.17 4.54
CA PHE A 51 -2.75 16.72 4.66
C PHE A 51 -1.98 16.35 5.93
N PRO A 52 -2.13 15.10 6.44
CA PRO A 52 -1.25 14.60 7.50
C PRO A 52 0.21 14.77 7.07
N SER A 53 1.01 15.40 7.94
CA SER A 53 2.41 15.72 7.63
C SER A 53 3.28 14.47 7.69
N PRO A 54 4.06 14.17 6.64
CA PRO A 54 4.99 13.05 6.63
C PRO A 54 6.37 13.43 7.21
N VAL A 55 6.54 14.66 7.70
CA VAL A 55 7.84 15.19 8.15
C VAL A 55 8.19 14.64 9.53
N LEU A 56 9.34 13.98 9.62
CA LEU A 56 9.97 13.61 10.89
C LEU A 56 11.08 14.61 11.24
N ARG A 57 10.99 15.27 12.40
CA ARG A 57 12.01 16.20 12.87
C ARG A 57 13.06 15.50 13.75
N ALA A 58 14.22 16.12 13.90
CA ALA A 58 15.27 15.62 14.77
C ALA A 58 14.76 15.35 16.19
N GLY A 59 15.11 14.19 16.75
CA GLY A 59 14.66 13.74 18.08
C GLY A 59 13.26 13.13 18.12
N GLN A 60 12.46 13.22 17.06
CA GLN A 60 11.17 12.53 16.99
C GLN A 60 11.33 11.07 16.57
N LYS A 61 10.38 10.24 16.96
CA LYS A 61 10.30 8.83 16.56
C LYS A 61 9.14 8.63 15.60
N TYR A 62 9.45 8.15 14.41
CA TYR A 62 8.45 7.63 13.49
C TYR A 62 8.10 6.18 13.85
N ARG A 63 6.81 5.87 13.88
CA ARG A 63 6.31 4.50 14.06
C ARG A 63 4.99 4.35 13.32
N GLN A 64 4.93 3.33 12.48
CA GLN A 64 3.70 2.89 11.83
C GLN A 64 3.54 1.38 12.01
N THR A 65 2.33 0.86 11.87
CA THR A 65 2.04 -0.57 11.96
C THR A 65 0.89 -0.92 11.03
N THR A 66 1.06 -1.98 10.24
CA THR A 66 0.01 -2.56 9.39
C THR A 66 -0.10 -4.05 9.67
N ILE A 67 -1.33 -4.52 9.84
CA ILE A 67 -1.66 -5.91 10.19
C ILE A 67 -2.55 -6.49 9.11
N TYR A 68 -2.08 -7.56 8.46
CA TYR A 68 -2.87 -8.38 7.56
C TYR A 68 -3.44 -9.57 8.33
N LYS A 69 -4.75 -9.54 8.60
CA LYS A 69 -5.45 -10.61 9.32
C LYS A 69 -6.28 -11.44 8.35
N PHE A 70 -5.95 -12.72 8.27
CA PHE A 70 -6.64 -13.70 7.44
C PHE A 70 -7.61 -14.53 8.29
N SER A 71 -8.77 -14.82 7.71
CA SER A 71 -9.80 -15.68 8.30
C SER A 71 -10.58 -16.37 7.19
N VAL A 72 -11.40 -17.36 7.56
CA VAL A 72 -12.34 -18.04 6.67
C VAL A 72 -13.75 -17.56 7.03
N ARG A 73 -14.62 -17.38 6.02
CA ARG A 73 -16.04 -17.05 6.18
C ARG A 73 -16.90 -18.16 5.61
#